data_AF-A0A7Z0TLE5-F1
#
_entry.id   AF-A0A7Z0TLE5-F1
#
_cell.length_a   1.000
_cell.length_b   1.000
_cell.length_c   1.000
_cell.angle_alpha   90.00
_cell.angle_beta   90.00
_cell.angle_gamma   90.00
#
_symmetry.space_group_name_H-M   'P 1'
#
loop_
_entity.id
_entity.type
_entity.pdbx_description
1 polymer ?
#
loop_
_entity_poly.entity_id
_entity_poly.type
_entity_poly.pdbx_seq_one_letter_code
_entity_poly.pdbx_strand_id
1 'polypeptide(L)' 'MLEHRLRSESGGGFAHRRLASTAGPEELAELLGEPGHPLWARELAAFRLGLAGDGRAFEPLVLLLNHRDP' A
#
# COMPACT_ATOMS: atom_id res chain seq x y z
N MET A 1 9.13 1.14 -11.24
CA MET A 1 9.88 0.12 -10.47
C MET A 1 9.03 -0.46 -9.34
N LEU A 2 8.43 0.35 -8.46
CA LEU A 2 7.53 -0.11 -7.38
C LEU A 2 6.25 -0.80 -7.89
N GLU A 3 5.58 -0.19 -8.87
CA GLU A 3 4.29 -0.68 -9.39
C GLU A 3 4.38 -2.06 -10.05
N HIS A 4 5.51 -2.37 -10.68
CA HIS A 4 5.75 -3.68 -11.30
C HIS A 4 6.00 -4.78 -10.24
N ARG A 5 6.68 -4.44 -9.14
CA ARG A 5 6.88 -5.34 -7.99
C ARG A 5 5.56 -5.61 -7.27
N LEU A 6 4.80 -4.56 -6.94
CA LEU A 6 3.48 -4.67 -6.32
C LEU A 6 2.52 -5.51 -7.17
N ARG A 7 2.56 -5.31 -8.50
CA ARG A 7 1.83 -6.15 -9.44
C ARG A 7 2.27 -7.61 -9.39
N SER A 8 3.56 -7.90 -9.27
CA SER A 8 4.05 -9.28 -9.17
C SER A 8 3.65 -9.94 -7.84
N GLU A 9 3.83 -9.26 -6.72
CA GLU A 9 3.55 -9.79 -5.36
C GLU A 9 2.05 -9.94 -5.07
N SER A 10 1.21 -9.12 -5.73
CA SER A 10 -0.25 -9.27 -5.70
C SER A 10 -0.79 -10.34 -6.66
N GLY A 11 0.10 -11.03 -7.41
CA GLY A 11 -0.28 -11.95 -8.48
C GLY A 11 -0.92 -11.28 -9.69
N GLY A 12 -0.76 -9.96 -9.84
CA GLY A 12 -1.28 -9.14 -10.94
C GLY A 12 -2.81 -9.04 -10.98
N GLY A 13 -3.45 -9.50 -9.90
CA GLY A 13 -4.87 -9.83 -9.88
C GLY A 13 -5.80 -8.63 -9.70
N PHE A 14 -7.09 -8.97 -9.64
CA PHE A 14 -8.19 -8.04 -9.45
C PHE A 14 -8.02 -7.16 -8.19
N ALA A 15 -7.50 -7.73 -7.09
CA ALA A 15 -7.31 -7.03 -5.83
C ALA A 15 -6.36 -5.82 -5.94
N HIS A 16 -5.21 -5.98 -6.60
CA HIS A 16 -4.28 -4.88 -6.84
C HIS A 16 -4.89 -3.77 -7.69
N ARG A 17 -5.56 -4.14 -8.79
CA ARG A 17 -6.20 -3.16 -9.67
C ARG A 17 -7.30 -2.39 -8.94
N ARG A 18 -8.13 -3.08 -8.15
CA ARG A 18 -9.19 -2.45 -7.34
C ARG A 18 -8.60 -1.46 -6.34
N LEU A 19 -7.61 -1.90 -5.55
CA LEU A 19 -6.95 -1.03 -4.58
C LEU A 19 -6.18 0.12 -5.23
N ALA A 20 -5.66 -0.04 -6.45
CA ALA A 20 -4.98 1.04 -7.16
C ALA A 20 -5.95 2.07 -7.74
N SER A 21 -7.14 1.64 -8.21
CA SER A 21 -8.02 2.47 -9.02
C SER A 21 -9.25 3.01 -8.28
N THR A 22 -9.81 2.25 -7.34
CA THR A 22 -11.14 2.56 -6.78
C THR A 22 -11.15 2.76 -5.27
N ALA A 23 -10.13 2.29 -4.54
CA ALA A 23 -10.14 2.41 -3.08
C ALA A 23 -10.02 3.88 -2.63
N GLY A 24 -10.87 4.27 -1.68
CA GLY A 24 -10.87 5.59 -1.05
C GLY A 24 -9.87 5.70 0.11
N PRO A 25 -9.59 6.91 0.61
CA PRO A 25 -8.61 7.12 1.68
C PRO A 25 -8.94 6.37 2.97
N GLU A 26 -10.20 6.32 3.40
CA GLU A 26 -10.62 5.54 4.59
C GLU A 26 -10.33 4.04 4.44
N GLU A 27 -10.70 3.46 3.31
CA GLU A 27 -10.43 2.05 3.02
C GLU A 27 -8.92 1.75 3.00
N LEU A 28 -8.13 2.65 2.42
CA LEU A 28 -6.67 2.51 2.44
C LEU A 28 -6.10 2.65 3.85
N ALA A 29 -6.68 3.49 4.70
CA ALA A 29 -6.25 3.64 6.09
C ALA A 29 -6.57 2.39 6.92
N GLU A 30 -7.70 1.73 6.68
CA GLU A 30 -8.03 0.43 7.29
C GLU A 30 -6.98 -0.63 6.98
N LEU A 31 -6.52 -0.72 5.71
CA LEU A 31 -5.46 -1.66 5.32
C LEU A 31 -4.14 -1.45 6.07
N LEU A 32 -3.87 -0.23 6.54
CA LEU A 32 -2.68 0.07 7.33
C LEU A 32 -2.83 -0.39 8.79
N GLY A 33 -4.04 -0.26 9.34
CA GLY A 33 -4.37 -0.60 10.73
C GLY A 33 -4.66 -2.08 10.97
N GLU A 34 -5.18 -2.80 9.98
CA GLU A 34 -5.54 -4.20 10.15
C GLU A 34 -4.33 -5.15 9.97
N PRO A 35 -4.04 -5.99 10.99
CA PRO A 35 -3.03 -7.03 10.87
C PRO A 35 -3.52 -8.16 9.96
N GLY A 36 -2.60 -8.75 9.19
CA GLY A 36 -2.91 -9.89 8.31
C GLY A 36 -3.09 -9.54 6.83
N HIS A 37 -3.11 -8.26 6.47
CA HIS A 37 -2.98 -7.87 5.07
C HIS A 37 -1.57 -8.15 4.55
N PRO A 38 -1.44 -8.60 3.28
CA PRO A 38 -0.16 -8.83 2.67
C PRO A 38 0.62 -7.52 2.54
N LEU A 39 1.96 -7.61 2.61
CA LEU A 39 2.84 -6.44 2.61
C LEU A 39 2.58 -5.51 1.42
N TRP A 40 2.38 -6.07 0.21
CA TRP A 40 2.09 -5.29 -1.00
C TRP A 40 0.83 -4.42 -0.86
N ALA A 41 -0.20 -4.88 -0.14
CA ALA A 41 -1.44 -4.13 0.02
C ALA A 41 -1.23 -2.92 0.95
N ARG A 42 -0.44 -3.12 2.01
CA ARG A 42 -0.05 -2.06 2.96
C ARG A 42 0.88 -1.05 2.29
N GLU A 43 1.81 -1.52 1.46
CA GLU A 43 2.68 -0.68 0.63
C GLU A 43 1.90 0.19 -0.35
N LEU A 44 0.94 -0.40 -1.07
CA LEU A 44 0.08 0.34 -2.00
C LEU A 44 -0.78 1.38 -1.28
N ALA A 45 -1.33 1.03 -0.11
CA ALA A 45 -2.13 1.94 0.71
C ALA A 45 -1.33 3.13 1.21
N ALA A 46 -0.17 2.90 1.82
CA ALA A 46 0.73 3.93 2.28
C ALA A 46 1.14 4.88 1.14
N PHE A 47 1.47 4.33 -0.04
CA PHE A 47 1.85 5.12 -1.19
C PHE A 47 0.72 6.01 -1.71
N ARG A 48 -0.49 5.46 -1.87
CA ARG A 48 -1.66 6.22 -2.38
C ARG A 48 -2.11 7.31 -1.39
N LEU A 49 -2.12 7.02 -0.10
CA LEU A 49 -2.43 8.01 0.94
C LEU A 49 -1.36 9.13 0.95
N GLY A 50 -0.09 8.78 0.80
CA GLY A 50 1.00 9.76 0.70
C GLY A 50 0.86 10.67 -0.52
N LEU A 51 0.50 10.13 -1.69
CA LEU A 51 0.22 10.93 -2.89
C LEU A 51 -0.98 11.88 -2.72
N ALA A 52 -1.96 11.48 -1.90
CA ALA A 52 -3.12 12.31 -1.57
C ALA A 52 -2.83 13.36 -0.48
N GLY A 53 -1.64 13.35 0.12
CA GLY A 53 -1.28 14.26 1.22
C GLY A 53 -1.86 13.86 2.59
N ASP A 54 -2.33 12.62 2.73
CA ASP A 54 -2.91 12.13 3.98
C ASP A 54 -1.80 11.81 5.01
N GLY A 55 -1.87 12.46 6.18
CA GLY A 55 -0.88 12.33 7.24
C GLY A 55 -0.76 10.91 7.82
N ARG A 56 -1.80 10.07 7.69
CA ARG A 56 -1.80 8.67 8.13
C ARG A 56 -0.77 7.82 7.36
N ALA A 57 -0.30 8.28 6.21
CA ALA A 57 0.71 7.58 5.41
C ALA A 57 2.14 7.66 5.98
N PHE A 58 2.42 8.64 6.84
CA PHE A 58 3.81 8.97 7.21
C PHE A 58 4.55 7.81 7.89
N GLU A 59 4.04 7.31 9.01
CA GLU A 59 4.67 6.20 9.75
C GLU A 59 4.78 4.91 8.90
N PRO A 60 3.73 4.47 8.18
CA PRO A 60 3.82 3.34 7.27
C PRO A 60 4.92 3.51 6.21
N LEU A 61 5.01 4.68 5.58
CA LEU A 61 6.03 4.94 4.56
C LEU A 61 7.44 4.84 5.14
N VAL A 62 7.67 5.38 6.34
CA VAL A 62 8.96 5.27 7.04
C VAL A 62 9.30 3.80 7.30
N LEU A 63 8.35 3.02 7.85
CA LEU A 63 8.56 1.60 8.13
C LEU A 63 8.87 0.80 6.86
N LEU A 64 8.12 1.03 5.79
CA LEU A 64 8.31 0.33 4.52
C LEU A 64 9.62 0.67 3.82
N LEU A 65 10.08 1.92 3.91
CA LEU A 65 11.41 2.32 3.42
C LEU A 65 12.53 1.62 4.21
N ASN A 66 12.32 1.38 5.51
CA ASN A 66 13.25 0.68 6.38
C ASN A 66 13.20 -0.85 6.23
N HIS A 67 12.10 -1.41 5.71
CA HIS A 67 11.91 -2.85 5.46
C HIS A 67 12.40 -3.32 4.09
N ARG A 68 13.14 -2.49 3.34
CA ARG A 68 13.87 -2.99 2.19
C ARG A 68 14.89 -4.02 2.70
N ASP A 69 14.76 -5.26 2.26
CA ASP A 69 15.78 -6.31 2.43
C ASP A 69 17.18 -5.69 2.20
N PRO A 70 18.19 -6.00 3.04
CA PRO A 70 19.54 -5.45 2.91
C PRO A 70 20.17 -5.59 1.51
#